data_AF-D6K4B0-F1
#
_entry.id   AF-D6K4B0-F1
#
_cell.length_a   1.000
_cell.length_b   1.000
_cell.length_c   1.000
_cell.angle_alpha   90.00
_cell.angle_beta   90.00
_cell.angle_gamma   90.00
#
_symmetry.space_group_name_H-M   'P 1'
#
loop_
_entity.id
_entity.type
_entity.pdbx_description
1 polymer ?
#
loop_
_entity_poly.entity_id
_entity_poly.type
_entity_poly.pdbx_seq_one_letter_code
_entity_poly.pdbx_strand_id
1 'polypeptide(L)'
;MSLTAPPEGDPQHPPRLARPDALPLLDAPPFALPGPDGLADFWADVRRRGTPLVSPDPLGGADHRAVTFLWRGTPATRAVQVLPNKLGDPRAPEGNLMRHVAGTDVWHWTLRLRADWRGTYDLYVDEGDGPAPGEPGYWPWLRGQVRTDPYNSRTLPRRWGGQPVGYAELPDAPRAVDWEPRPEVPRGTVTEHVVASELLGDSRRVWLYEPAAEHAGRAAGGLPVLLLLDGEHWQPRLGLARLLDNLIADGRVPPLAAVLPESVDAGTRWGAVDLPAGVRGLPGTGVAALGGGCAAAHRGPGAHGRRRAEPRRPHRRLRRRAQPAPLRQRAGPVGLVLVAQRPRGGVADRRTGRR
;
A
#
# COMPACT_ATOMS: atom_id res chain seq x y z
N MET A 1 17.34 17.78 -23.46
CA MET A 1 16.42 18.32 -22.43
C MET A 1 17.20 18.36 -21.14
N SER A 2 17.37 19.54 -20.53
CA SER A 2 18.03 19.66 -19.24
C SER A 2 17.07 19.14 -18.17
N LEU A 3 17.44 18.07 -17.47
CA LEU A 3 16.72 17.65 -16.28
C LEU A 3 16.99 18.72 -15.22
N THR A 4 15.94 19.37 -14.74
CA THR A 4 16.01 20.30 -13.60
C THR A 4 16.56 19.55 -12.41
N ALA A 5 17.49 20.18 -11.67
CA ALA A 5 17.96 19.67 -10.39
C ALA A 5 16.77 19.35 -9.48
N PRO A 6 16.84 18.28 -8.66
CA PRO A 6 15.87 18.09 -7.61
C PRO A 6 15.85 19.33 -6.70
N PRO A 7 14.68 19.73 -6.17
CA PRO A 7 14.60 20.81 -5.21
C PRO A 7 15.47 20.50 -3.97
N GLU A 8 16.34 21.43 -3.61
CA GLU A 8 17.18 21.34 -2.41
C GLU A 8 16.38 21.82 -1.19
N GLY A 9 16.51 21.11 -0.06
CA GLY A 9 15.89 21.49 1.21
C GLY A 9 14.46 21.00 1.44
N ASP A 10 13.93 20.16 0.55
CA ASP A 10 12.68 19.46 0.81
C ASP A 10 12.85 18.43 1.96
N PRO A 11 11.85 18.30 2.85
CA PRO A 11 11.93 17.31 3.92
C PRO A 11 11.99 15.89 3.32
N GLN A 12 12.92 15.08 3.83
CA GLN A 12 13.11 13.67 3.44
C GLN A 12 11.89 12.77 3.65
N HIS A 13 10.85 13.30 4.30
CA HIS A 13 9.60 12.62 4.51
C HIS A 13 8.43 13.52 4.08
N PRO A 14 7.41 12.94 3.42
CA PRO A 14 6.17 13.65 3.15
C PRO A 14 5.62 14.28 4.44
N PRO A 15 5.05 15.50 4.37
CA PRO A 15 4.48 16.14 5.53
C PRO A 15 3.41 15.24 6.14
N ARG A 16 3.48 15.02 7.46
CA ARG A 16 2.43 14.30 8.19
C ARG A 16 1.21 15.20 8.23
N LEU A 17 0.24 14.95 7.35
CA LEU A 17 -1.03 15.66 7.30
C LEU A 17 -2.04 15.04 8.28
N ALA A 18 -2.86 15.89 8.90
CA ALA A 18 -3.99 15.44 9.70
C ALA A 18 -4.97 14.75 8.77
N ARG A 19 -5.73 13.82 9.33
CA ARG A 19 -6.84 13.27 8.58
C ARG A 19 -7.89 14.35 8.29
N PRO A 20 -8.47 14.38 7.08
CA PRO A 20 -9.56 15.30 6.77
C PRO A 20 -10.85 14.93 7.50
N ASP A 21 -11.08 13.62 7.69
CA ASP A 21 -12.25 13.07 8.36
C ASP A 21 -11.85 12.34 9.63
N ALA A 22 -12.68 12.47 10.66
CA ALA A 22 -12.55 11.71 11.89
C ALA A 22 -12.50 10.20 11.60
N LEU A 23 -11.78 9.49 12.46
CA LEU A 23 -11.76 8.05 12.41
C LEU A 23 -13.17 7.52 12.71
N PRO A 24 -13.72 6.56 11.92
CA PRO A 24 -15.04 6.00 12.17
C PRO A 24 -14.98 4.97 13.32
N LEU A 25 -14.53 5.44 14.49
CA LEU A 25 -14.39 4.67 15.72
C LEU A 25 -15.78 4.38 16.30
N LEU A 26 -15.99 3.14 16.73
CA LEU A 26 -17.16 2.72 17.48
C LEU A 26 -16.81 2.64 18.97
N ASP A 27 -17.72 3.06 19.85
CA ASP A 27 -17.49 3.03 21.29
C ASP A 27 -17.37 1.60 21.84
N ALA A 28 -18.17 0.69 21.30
CA ALA A 28 -18.17 -0.73 21.61
C ALA A 28 -18.31 -1.57 20.34
N PRO A 29 -17.83 -2.83 20.34
CA PRO A 29 -18.17 -3.79 19.30
C PRO A 29 -19.67 -4.14 19.32
N PRO A 30 -20.26 -4.58 18.19
CA PRO A 30 -21.66 -5.02 18.12
C PRO A 30 -21.86 -6.46 18.65
N PHE A 31 -21.12 -6.82 19.70
CA PHE A 31 -21.22 -8.09 20.41
C PHE A 31 -20.84 -7.88 21.88
N ALA A 32 -21.29 -8.77 22.76
CA ALA A 32 -20.96 -8.69 24.18
C ALA A 32 -19.47 -8.99 24.41
N LEU A 33 -18.77 -8.08 25.09
CA LEU A 33 -17.43 -8.34 25.63
C LEU A 33 -17.57 -9.18 26.91
N PRO A 34 -16.64 -10.11 27.18
CA PRO A 34 -16.75 -11.01 28.32
C PRO A 34 -16.56 -10.26 29.64
N GLY A 35 -17.27 -10.71 30.68
CA GLY A 35 -16.84 -10.48 32.07
C GLY A 35 -15.76 -11.50 32.50
N PRO A 36 -15.26 -11.40 33.73
CA PRO A 36 -14.18 -12.28 34.24
C PRO A 36 -14.46 -13.78 34.07
N ASP A 37 -15.70 -14.20 34.33
CA ASP A 37 -16.11 -15.62 34.28
C ASP A 37 -16.19 -16.18 32.85
N GLY A 38 -16.28 -15.31 31.83
CA GLY A 38 -16.44 -15.70 30.42
C GLY A 38 -15.15 -15.68 29.59
N LEU A 39 -14.01 -15.39 30.21
CA LEU A 39 -12.77 -15.13 29.46
C LEU A 39 -12.22 -16.36 28.73
N ALA A 40 -12.34 -17.55 29.34
CA ALA A 40 -11.86 -18.78 28.74
C ALA A 40 -12.58 -19.07 27.41
N ASP A 41 -13.91 -19.00 27.42
CA ASP A 41 -14.75 -19.24 26.26
C ASP A 41 -14.56 -18.15 25.19
N PHE A 42 -14.47 -16.89 25.60
CA PHE A 42 -14.20 -15.79 24.68
C PHE A 42 -12.88 -15.97 23.93
N TRP A 43 -11.77 -16.25 24.64
CA TRP A 43 -10.48 -16.43 23.98
C TRP A 43 -10.41 -17.73 23.17
N ALA A 44 -11.12 -18.79 23.57
CA ALA A 44 -11.25 -20.00 22.76
C ALA A 44 -11.98 -19.70 21.44
N ASP A 45 -13.04 -18.89 21.49
CA ASP A 45 -13.77 -18.43 20.32
C ASP A 45 -12.93 -17.53 19.40
N VAL A 46 -12.19 -16.57 19.97
CA VAL A 46 -11.25 -15.71 19.23
C VAL A 46 -10.18 -16.55 18.54
N ARG A 47 -9.58 -17.55 19.21
CA ARG A 47 -8.61 -18.46 18.58
C ARG A 47 -9.20 -19.23 17.41
N ARG A 48 -10.47 -19.65 17.52
CA ARG A 48 -11.16 -20.40 16.47
C ARG A 48 -11.48 -19.54 15.26
N ARG A 49 -11.92 -18.29 15.47
CA ARG A 49 -12.31 -17.35 14.40
C ARG A 49 -11.13 -16.58 13.79
N GLY A 50 -10.08 -16.38 14.58
CA GLY A 50 -8.97 -15.47 14.29
C GLY A 50 -9.33 -14.00 14.48
N THR A 51 -8.34 -13.12 14.31
CA THR A 51 -8.48 -11.66 14.44
C THR A 51 -8.11 -10.93 13.14
N PRO A 52 -8.60 -9.68 12.95
CA PRO A 52 -9.61 -9.01 13.77
C PRO A 52 -11.01 -9.64 13.62
N LEU A 53 -11.87 -9.45 14.62
CA LEU A 53 -13.25 -9.91 14.54
C LEU A 53 -14.06 -8.99 13.62
N VAL A 54 -14.79 -9.58 12.68
CA VAL A 54 -15.63 -8.85 11.73
C VAL A 54 -17.10 -9.14 12.01
N SER A 55 -17.90 -8.10 12.20
CA SER A 55 -19.33 -8.17 12.46
C SER A 55 -20.12 -7.31 11.47
N PRO A 56 -21.44 -7.54 11.32
CA PRO A 56 -22.32 -6.63 10.58
C PRO A 56 -22.18 -5.18 11.06
N ASP A 57 -22.50 -4.23 10.19
CA ASP A 57 -22.52 -2.81 10.56
C ASP A 57 -23.62 -2.54 11.61
N PRO A 58 -23.29 -2.01 12.80
CA PRO A 58 -24.30 -1.64 13.80
C PRO A 58 -25.26 -0.54 13.30
N LEU A 59 -24.89 0.20 12.26
CA LEU A 59 -25.75 1.22 11.65
C LEU A 59 -26.58 0.68 10.46
N GLY A 60 -26.51 -0.63 10.19
CA GLY A 60 -27.31 -1.29 9.15
C GLY A 60 -26.82 -1.10 7.70
N GLY A 61 -25.65 -0.50 7.49
CA GLY A 61 -25.05 -0.34 6.16
C GLY A 61 -24.53 -1.67 5.60
N ALA A 62 -25.09 -2.10 4.47
CA ALA A 62 -24.68 -3.34 3.80
C ALA A 62 -23.23 -3.33 3.28
N ASP A 63 -22.72 -2.14 2.94
CA ASP A 63 -21.36 -1.91 2.44
C ASP A 63 -20.34 -1.66 3.55
N HIS A 64 -20.73 -1.76 4.84
CA HIS A 64 -19.85 -1.56 5.98
C HIS A 64 -19.85 -2.75 6.94
N ARG A 65 -18.80 -2.84 7.75
CA ARG A 65 -18.62 -3.83 8.81
C ARG A 65 -18.06 -3.13 10.05
N ALA A 66 -18.38 -3.67 11.22
CA ALA A 66 -17.63 -3.38 12.43
C ALA A 66 -16.42 -4.32 12.50
N VAL A 67 -15.23 -3.76 12.63
CA VAL A 67 -13.95 -4.48 12.66
C VAL A 67 -13.31 -4.24 14.01
N THR A 68 -13.25 -5.27 14.84
CA THR A 68 -12.74 -5.21 16.21
C THR A 68 -11.37 -5.87 16.27
N PHE A 69 -10.36 -5.05 16.50
CA PHE A 69 -9.02 -5.51 16.86
C PHE A 69 -9.01 -5.87 18.35
N LEU A 70 -8.29 -6.92 18.70
CA LEU A 70 -8.21 -7.44 20.06
C LEU A 70 -6.76 -7.64 20.47
N TRP A 71 -6.48 -7.40 21.75
CA TRP A 71 -5.24 -7.82 22.39
C TRP A 71 -5.55 -8.48 23.71
N ARG A 72 -4.84 -9.56 24.02
CA ARG A 72 -4.89 -10.23 25.31
C ARG A 72 -3.76 -9.69 26.17
N GLY A 73 -4.09 -8.78 27.08
CA GLY A 73 -3.13 -8.15 27.96
C GLY A 73 -2.60 -9.08 29.05
N THR A 74 -1.61 -8.59 29.76
CA THR A 74 -1.08 -9.16 30.99
C THR A 74 -1.36 -8.18 32.15
N PRO A 75 -1.15 -8.57 33.42
CA PRO A 75 -1.19 -7.62 34.53
C PRO A 75 -0.21 -6.44 34.40
N ALA A 76 0.83 -6.56 33.56
CA ALA A 76 1.81 -5.50 33.31
C ALA A 76 1.40 -4.57 32.15
N THR A 77 0.44 -4.97 31.31
CA THR A 77 0.03 -4.19 30.14
C THR A 77 -0.62 -2.87 30.58
N ARG A 78 0.05 -1.75 30.30
CA ARG A 78 -0.43 -0.39 30.60
C ARG A 78 -1.21 0.22 29.44
N ALA A 79 -0.82 -0.08 28.22
CA ALA A 79 -1.46 0.44 27.01
C ALA A 79 -1.25 -0.47 25.81
N VAL A 80 -2.21 -0.45 24.90
CA VAL A 80 -2.10 -1.10 23.59
C VAL A 80 -2.50 -0.09 22.53
N GLN A 81 -1.67 0.13 21.52
CA GLN A 81 -1.99 0.90 20.33
C GLN A 81 -2.15 -0.04 19.14
N VAL A 82 -3.24 0.12 18.39
CA VAL A 82 -3.42 -0.53 17.09
C VAL A 82 -3.26 0.48 15.97
N LEU A 83 -2.44 0.19 14.97
CA LEU A 83 -2.28 1.05 13.80
C LEU A 83 -2.61 0.29 12.52
N PRO A 84 -3.88 0.29 12.09
CA PRO A 84 -4.21 -0.12 10.74
C PRO A 84 -3.69 0.90 9.73
N ASN A 85 -3.13 0.38 8.64
CA ASN A 85 -2.46 1.15 7.62
C ASN A 85 -3.38 2.27 7.07
N LYS A 86 -2.86 3.49 7.08
CA LYS A 86 -3.55 4.72 6.63
C LYS A 86 -4.83 5.10 7.37
N LEU A 87 -5.16 4.43 8.47
CA LEU A 87 -6.35 4.77 9.26
C LEU A 87 -6.04 5.68 10.45
N GLY A 88 -4.94 5.44 11.17
CA GLY A 88 -4.54 6.28 12.31
C GLY A 88 -4.09 7.69 11.91
N ASP A 89 -4.33 8.68 12.78
CA ASP A 89 -3.82 10.03 12.61
C ASP A 89 -2.40 10.13 13.21
N PRO A 90 -1.36 10.41 12.39
CA PRO A 90 0.01 10.50 12.89
C PRO A 90 0.26 11.70 13.83
N ARG A 91 -0.68 12.65 13.93
CA ARG A 91 -0.61 13.82 14.82
C ARG A 91 -1.35 13.61 16.15
N ALA A 92 -2.22 12.60 16.23
CA ALA A 92 -3.00 12.25 17.42
C ALA A 92 -2.89 10.74 17.70
N PRO A 93 -1.68 10.24 18.04
CA PRO A 93 -1.41 8.81 18.22
C PRO A 93 -2.27 8.16 19.32
N GLU A 94 -2.77 8.94 20.27
CA GLU A 94 -3.71 8.52 21.31
C GLU A 94 -5.08 8.05 20.76
N GLY A 95 -5.51 8.54 19.59
CA GLY A 95 -6.77 8.12 18.96
C GLY A 95 -6.82 6.64 18.58
N ASN A 96 -5.68 5.97 18.65
CA ASN A 96 -5.48 4.58 18.30
C ASN A 96 -5.21 3.68 19.52
N LEU A 97 -5.33 4.21 20.74
CA LEU A 97 -5.27 3.42 21.95
C LEU A 97 -6.51 2.53 22.08
N MET A 98 -6.27 1.26 22.37
CA MET A 98 -7.32 0.27 22.64
C MET A 98 -7.93 0.53 24.00
N ARG A 99 -9.23 0.24 24.13
CA ARG A 99 -9.97 0.33 25.38
C ARG A 99 -9.82 -0.99 26.14
N HIS A 100 -9.55 -0.91 27.44
CA HIS A 100 -9.49 -2.06 28.33
C HIS A 100 -10.88 -2.39 28.88
N VAL A 101 -11.26 -3.67 28.88
CA VAL A 101 -12.47 -4.14 29.54
C VAL A 101 -12.15 -4.38 31.01
N ALA A 102 -12.78 -3.58 31.87
CA ALA A 102 -12.52 -3.59 33.31
C ALA A 102 -12.63 -4.99 33.92
N GLY A 103 -11.66 -5.36 34.75
CA GLY A 103 -11.62 -6.67 35.43
C GLY A 103 -11.20 -7.84 34.55
N THR A 104 -10.74 -7.61 33.32
CA THR A 104 -10.35 -8.69 32.39
C THR A 104 -8.95 -8.48 31.78
N ASP A 105 -8.51 -9.39 30.92
CA ASP A 105 -7.31 -9.23 30.08
C ASP A 105 -7.65 -8.76 28.64
N VAL A 106 -8.89 -8.30 28.40
CA VAL A 106 -9.35 -7.94 27.05
C VAL A 106 -9.12 -6.47 26.76
N TRP A 107 -8.37 -6.20 25.71
CA TRP A 107 -8.24 -4.88 25.08
C TRP A 107 -8.92 -4.91 23.72
N HIS A 108 -9.71 -3.89 23.39
CA HIS A 108 -10.44 -3.83 22.13
C HIS A 108 -10.39 -2.45 21.48
N TRP A 109 -10.50 -2.43 20.16
CA TRP A 109 -10.66 -1.21 19.39
C TRP A 109 -11.43 -1.50 18.10
N THR A 110 -12.53 -0.79 17.89
CA THR A 110 -13.50 -1.15 16.86
C THR A 110 -13.69 -0.01 15.87
N LEU A 111 -13.51 -0.28 14.58
CA LEU A 111 -13.82 0.66 13.50
C LEU A 111 -15.03 0.21 12.69
N ARG A 112 -15.80 1.17 12.20
CA ARG A 112 -16.74 0.97 11.11
C ARG A 112 -16.03 1.19 9.77
N LEU A 113 -15.73 0.11 9.06
CA LEU A 113 -15.00 0.14 7.78
C LEU A 113 -15.89 -0.31 6.64
N ARG A 114 -15.61 0.14 5.42
CA ARG A 114 -16.24 -0.42 4.22
C ARG A 114 -15.87 -1.90 4.08
N ALA A 115 -16.80 -2.72 3.64
CA ALA A 115 -16.65 -4.17 3.50
C ALA A 115 -15.59 -4.58 2.46
N ASP A 116 -15.10 -3.65 1.64
CA ASP A 116 -14.03 -3.85 0.67
C ASP A 116 -12.63 -3.42 1.17
N TRP A 117 -12.51 -3.03 2.43
CA TRP A 117 -11.22 -2.65 3.00
C TRP A 117 -10.29 -3.86 3.15
N ARG A 118 -9.04 -3.65 2.75
CA ARG A 118 -7.92 -4.52 3.05
C ARG A 118 -6.72 -3.68 3.47
N GLY A 119 -6.07 -4.06 4.55
CA GLY A 119 -4.90 -3.33 5.03
C GLY A 119 -4.09 -4.10 6.05
N THR A 120 -2.79 -3.80 6.08
CA THR A 120 -1.90 -4.22 7.15
C THR A 120 -2.23 -3.46 8.43
N TYR A 121 -1.85 -4.02 9.58
CA TYR A 121 -1.89 -3.33 10.86
C TYR A 121 -0.76 -3.80 11.77
N ASP A 122 -0.33 -2.90 12.64
CA ASP A 122 0.64 -3.18 13.70
C ASP A 122 -0.03 -3.02 15.06
N LEU A 123 0.40 -3.84 16.03
CA LEU A 123 0.09 -3.65 17.44
C LEU A 123 1.36 -3.20 18.17
N TYR A 124 1.21 -2.23 19.06
CA TYR A 124 2.27 -1.75 19.93
C TYR A 124 1.80 -1.88 21.37
N VAL A 125 2.59 -2.51 22.22
CA VAL A 125 2.16 -2.86 23.58
C VAL A 125 3.16 -2.32 24.59
N ASP A 126 2.66 -1.51 25.50
CA ASP A 126 3.37 -1.02 26.67
C ASP A 126 3.16 -2.00 27.82
N GLU A 127 4.19 -2.78 28.15
CA GLU A 127 4.19 -3.72 29.28
C GLU A 127 4.80 -3.09 30.56
N GLY A 128 4.94 -1.76 30.59
CA GLY A 128 5.38 -1.01 31.77
C GLY A 128 6.88 -0.88 31.97
N ASP A 129 7.70 -1.31 31.01
CA ASP A 129 9.17 -1.22 31.00
C ASP A 129 9.71 0.09 30.38
N GLY A 130 8.82 0.97 29.92
CA GLY A 130 9.16 2.23 29.26
C GLY A 130 8.83 3.51 30.02
N PRO A 131 9.01 4.66 29.36
CA PRO A 131 8.62 5.98 29.88
C PRO A 131 7.16 5.99 30.32
N ALA A 132 6.79 6.86 31.26
CA ALA A 132 5.39 7.01 31.66
C ALA A 132 4.55 7.63 30.52
N PRO A 133 3.25 7.31 30.41
CA PRO A 133 2.40 7.96 29.41
C PRO A 133 2.36 9.47 29.67
N GLY A 134 2.60 10.26 28.62
CA GLY A 134 2.68 11.73 28.70
C GLY A 134 4.11 12.28 28.80
N GLU A 135 5.11 11.45 29.07
CA GLU A 135 6.51 11.90 29.02
C GLU A 135 6.98 12.15 27.57
N PRO A 136 7.88 13.15 27.37
CA PRO A 136 8.56 13.32 26.08
C PRO A 136 9.22 12.01 25.65
N GLY A 137 8.94 11.57 24.42
CA GLY A 137 9.52 10.34 23.88
C GLY A 137 8.70 9.07 24.09
N TYR A 138 7.58 9.11 24.85
CA TYR A 138 6.69 7.95 25.01
C TYR A 138 6.23 7.36 23.68
N TRP A 139 5.72 8.20 22.77
CA TRP A 139 5.23 7.74 21.47
C TRP A 139 6.33 7.14 20.58
N PRO A 140 7.48 7.79 20.35
CA PRO A 140 8.62 7.16 19.69
C PRO A 140 9.01 5.81 20.30
N TRP A 141 9.06 5.71 21.63
CA TRP A 141 9.38 4.47 22.33
C TRP A 141 8.32 3.38 22.10
N LEU A 142 7.03 3.70 22.26
CA LEU A 142 5.92 2.75 22.06
C LEU A 142 5.92 2.21 20.64
N ARG A 143 6.27 3.03 19.64
CA ARG A 143 6.42 2.63 18.24
C ARG A 143 7.57 1.63 18.01
N GLY A 144 8.48 1.47 18.96
CA GLY A 144 9.47 0.39 18.98
C GLY A 144 8.94 -0.92 19.56
N GLN A 145 7.82 -0.90 20.30
CA GLN A 145 7.26 -2.05 21.01
C GLN A 145 6.28 -2.86 20.17
N VAL A 146 6.66 -3.17 18.92
CA VAL A 146 5.83 -3.98 18.02
C VAL A 146 5.53 -5.35 18.65
N ARG A 147 4.28 -5.79 18.51
CA ARG A 147 3.84 -7.16 18.79
C ARG A 147 3.11 -7.72 17.58
N THR A 148 3.32 -9.01 17.34
CA THR A 148 2.53 -9.78 16.38
C THR A 148 1.18 -10.10 17.01
N ASP A 149 0.09 -9.94 16.26
CA ASP A 149 -1.22 -10.43 16.68
C ASP A 149 -1.22 -11.96 16.67
N PRO A 150 -1.28 -12.63 17.84
CA PRO A 150 -1.15 -14.09 17.92
C PRO A 150 -2.37 -14.84 17.35
N TYR A 151 -3.48 -14.14 17.12
CA TYR A 151 -4.73 -14.73 16.62
C TYR A 151 -4.98 -14.41 15.14
N ASN A 152 -4.08 -13.68 14.49
CA ASN A 152 -4.17 -13.42 13.05
C ASN A 152 -3.15 -14.28 12.28
N SER A 153 -3.65 -15.28 11.55
CA SER A 153 -2.82 -16.12 10.68
C SER A 153 -2.41 -15.44 9.37
N ARG A 154 -3.06 -14.31 9.02
CA ARG A 154 -2.81 -13.57 7.78
C ARG A 154 -1.70 -12.56 8.00
N THR A 155 -0.52 -12.88 7.46
CA THR A 155 0.65 -12.02 7.56
C THR A 155 1.30 -11.76 6.20
N LEU A 156 2.03 -10.65 6.12
CA LEU A 156 2.89 -10.31 5.00
C LEU A 156 4.32 -10.07 5.50
N PRO A 157 5.34 -10.38 4.70
CA PRO A 157 6.72 -10.08 5.05
C PRO A 157 6.92 -8.56 5.09
N ARG A 158 7.74 -8.09 6.04
CA ARG A 158 8.23 -6.72 5.99
C ARG A 158 9.32 -6.57 4.95
N ARG A 159 9.45 -5.36 4.43
CA ARG A 159 10.46 -4.98 3.44
C ARG A 159 11.89 -5.28 3.89
N TRP A 160 12.32 -4.76 5.04
CA TRP A 160 13.70 -4.88 5.53
C TRP A 160 13.85 -5.94 6.62
N GLY A 161 13.06 -7.02 6.55
CA GLY A 161 13.04 -8.06 7.57
C GLY A 161 12.32 -7.65 8.86
N GLY A 162 12.47 -8.48 9.89
CA GLY A 162 11.71 -8.38 11.15
C GLY A 162 10.45 -9.26 11.15
N GLN A 163 9.68 -9.15 12.24
CA GLN A 163 8.45 -9.91 12.40
C GLN A 163 7.44 -9.58 11.28
N PRO A 164 6.74 -10.58 10.71
CA PRO A 164 5.70 -10.34 9.71
C PRO A 164 4.66 -9.33 10.22
N VAL A 165 4.06 -8.59 9.29
CA VAL A 165 2.97 -7.66 9.61
C VAL A 165 1.63 -8.34 9.38
N GLY A 166 0.73 -8.25 10.35
CA GLY A 166 -0.63 -8.75 10.22
C GLY A 166 -1.39 -7.94 9.17
N TYR A 167 -2.30 -8.56 8.43
CA TYR A 167 -3.26 -7.83 7.62
C TYR A 167 -4.67 -8.38 7.81
N ALA A 168 -5.63 -7.52 7.54
CA ALA A 168 -7.04 -7.84 7.55
C ALA A 168 -7.62 -7.60 6.16
N GLU A 169 -8.49 -8.52 5.74
CA GLU A 169 -9.20 -8.50 4.47
C GLU A 169 -10.68 -8.70 4.77
N LEU A 170 -11.51 -7.73 4.42
CA LEU A 170 -12.95 -7.79 4.64
C LEU A 170 -13.66 -8.52 3.49
N PRO A 171 -14.91 -9.00 3.70
CA PRO A 171 -15.55 -9.95 2.78
C PRO A 171 -15.64 -9.53 1.32
N ASP A 172 -15.75 -8.23 1.05
CA ASP A 172 -15.92 -7.68 -0.30
C ASP A 172 -14.60 -7.08 -0.84
N ALA A 173 -13.48 -7.31 -0.15
CA ALA A 173 -12.19 -6.77 -0.58
C ALA A 173 -11.73 -7.40 -1.90
N PRO A 174 -11.02 -6.64 -2.77
CA PRO A 174 -10.55 -7.17 -4.04
C PRO A 174 -9.66 -8.41 -3.83
N ARG A 175 -10.08 -9.54 -4.39
CA ARG A 175 -9.36 -10.80 -4.24
C ARG A 175 -7.93 -10.69 -4.81
N ALA A 176 -6.98 -11.29 -4.12
CA ALA A 176 -5.57 -11.37 -4.54
C ALA A 176 -5.25 -12.63 -5.36
N VAL A 177 -6.20 -13.14 -6.15
CA VAL A 177 -6.08 -14.41 -6.89
C VAL A 177 -4.87 -14.46 -7.83
N ASP A 178 -4.46 -13.31 -8.37
CA ASP A 178 -3.30 -13.22 -9.26
C ASP A 178 -1.97 -13.54 -8.55
N TRP A 179 -1.95 -13.52 -7.21
CA TRP A 179 -0.80 -13.88 -6.38
C TRP A 179 -0.81 -15.36 -5.94
N GLU A 180 -1.87 -16.10 -6.23
CA GLU A 180 -2.00 -17.52 -5.86
C GLU A 180 -1.23 -18.42 -6.84
N PRO A 181 -0.60 -19.52 -6.37
CA PRO A 181 0.08 -20.47 -7.25
C PRO A 181 -0.88 -21.13 -8.25
N ARG A 182 -0.51 -21.12 -9.53
CA ARG A 182 -1.23 -21.80 -10.63
C ARG A 182 -0.29 -22.81 -11.30
N PRO A 183 -0.39 -24.11 -10.99
CA PRO A 183 0.53 -25.13 -11.51
C PRO A 183 0.55 -25.25 -13.04
N GLU A 184 -0.56 -24.90 -13.68
CA GLU A 184 -0.74 -24.92 -15.13
C GLU A 184 -0.12 -23.72 -15.85
N VAL A 185 0.23 -22.66 -15.12
CA VAL A 185 0.81 -21.45 -15.70
C VAL A 185 2.32 -21.62 -15.92
N PRO A 186 2.83 -21.45 -17.15
CA PRO A 186 4.26 -21.45 -17.45
C PRO A 186 5.01 -20.40 -16.62
N ARG A 187 6.07 -20.84 -15.95
CA ARG A 187 6.83 -19.97 -15.03
C ARG A 187 7.93 -19.22 -15.75
N GLY A 188 8.03 -17.93 -15.46
CA GLY A 188 9.20 -17.14 -15.79
C GLY A 188 10.40 -17.48 -14.91
N THR A 189 11.51 -16.83 -15.19
CA THR A 189 12.77 -16.97 -14.44
C THR A 189 13.12 -15.66 -13.76
N VAL A 190 13.69 -15.76 -12.56
CA VAL A 190 14.27 -14.61 -11.86
C VAL A 190 15.76 -14.87 -11.66
N THR A 191 16.59 -13.94 -12.10
CA THR A 191 18.04 -13.94 -11.86
C THR A 191 18.42 -12.74 -10.99
N GLU A 192 19.40 -12.91 -10.13
CA GLU A 192 19.93 -11.85 -9.26
C GLU A 192 21.29 -11.40 -9.75
N HIS A 193 21.49 -10.09 -9.82
CA HIS A 193 22.69 -9.44 -10.35
C HIS A 193 23.19 -8.39 -9.37
N VAL A 194 24.49 -8.08 -9.43
CA VAL A 194 25.08 -6.93 -8.74
C VAL A 194 25.58 -5.96 -9.80
N VAL A 195 25.06 -4.74 -9.79
CA VAL A 195 25.37 -3.70 -10.77
C VAL A 195 26.12 -2.57 -10.09
N ALA A 196 27.35 -2.32 -10.52
CA ALA A 196 28.13 -1.16 -10.08
C ALA A 196 27.53 0.13 -10.64
N SER A 197 27.39 1.15 -9.81
CA SER A 197 26.91 2.48 -10.19
C SER A 197 27.96 3.53 -9.90
N GLU A 198 28.61 4.03 -10.95
CA GLU A 198 29.53 5.17 -10.84
C GLU A 198 28.83 6.43 -10.30
N LEU A 199 27.56 6.63 -10.67
CA LEU A 199 26.74 7.76 -10.22
C LEU A 199 26.51 7.74 -8.69
N LEU A 200 26.34 6.55 -8.12
CA LEU A 200 26.06 6.36 -6.70
C LEU A 200 27.33 6.06 -5.90
N GLY A 201 28.48 5.86 -6.56
CA GLY A 201 29.73 5.44 -5.93
C GLY A 201 29.66 4.08 -5.25
N ASP A 202 28.69 3.24 -5.61
CA ASP A 202 28.39 1.96 -4.93
C ASP A 202 27.73 0.96 -5.88
N SER A 203 27.60 -0.30 -5.46
CA SER A 203 26.89 -1.35 -6.18
C SER A 203 25.46 -1.55 -5.67
N ARG A 204 24.58 -2.03 -6.54
CA ARG A 204 23.18 -2.34 -6.21
C ARG A 204 22.84 -3.75 -6.65
N ARG A 205 22.17 -4.49 -5.77
CA ARG A 205 21.52 -5.75 -6.16
C ARG A 205 20.31 -5.44 -7.02
N VAL A 206 20.13 -6.24 -8.06
CA VAL A 206 19.05 -6.09 -9.04
C VAL A 206 18.50 -7.47 -9.37
N TRP A 207 17.19 -7.65 -9.25
CA TRP A 207 16.53 -8.84 -9.80
C TRP A 207 16.05 -8.57 -11.22
N LEU A 208 16.28 -9.51 -12.11
CA LEU A 208 15.73 -9.53 -13.46
C LEU A 208 14.74 -10.69 -13.56
N TYR A 209 13.47 -10.36 -13.77
CA TYR A 209 12.43 -11.30 -14.18
C TYR A 209 12.35 -11.34 -15.70
N GLU A 210 12.32 -12.55 -16.24
CA GLU A 210 12.03 -12.84 -17.64
C GLU A 210 10.83 -13.78 -17.73
N PRO A 211 9.88 -13.54 -18.66
CA PRO A 211 8.71 -14.38 -18.78
C PRO A 211 9.07 -15.74 -19.37
N ALA A 212 8.21 -16.74 -19.20
CA ALA A 212 8.42 -18.07 -19.77
C ALA A 212 8.74 -17.99 -21.29
N ALA A 213 9.64 -18.84 -21.79
CA ALA A 213 10.15 -18.76 -23.16
C ALA A 213 9.03 -18.77 -24.24
N GLU A 214 7.97 -19.54 -23.99
CA GLU A 214 6.77 -19.60 -24.85
C GLU A 214 5.98 -18.27 -24.93
N HIS A 215 6.06 -17.45 -23.89
CA HIS A 215 5.48 -16.12 -23.84
C HIS A 215 6.46 -15.10 -24.44
N ALA A 216 7.76 -15.23 -24.16
CA ALA A 216 8.80 -14.37 -24.71
C ALA A 216 8.83 -14.40 -26.25
N GLY A 217 8.69 -15.58 -26.86
CA GLY A 217 8.65 -15.75 -28.31
C GLY A 217 7.49 -15.03 -29.02
N ARG A 218 6.44 -14.62 -28.28
CA ARG A 218 5.31 -13.84 -28.82
C ARG A 218 5.67 -12.35 -29.02
N ALA A 219 6.77 -11.89 -28.44
CA ALA A 219 7.20 -10.50 -28.54
C ALA A 219 8.13 -10.28 -29.74
N ALA A 220 7.54 -10.12 -30.94
CA ALA A 220 8.26 -9.98 -32.22
C ALA A 220 9.26 -8.79 -32.30
N GLY A 221 9.24 -7.86 -31.34
CA GLY A 221 10.11 -6.68 -31.28
C GLY A 221 10.98 -6.58 -30.02
N GLY A 222 11.10 -7.66 -29.25
CA GLY A 222 11.71 -7.67 -27.92
C GLY A 222 10.71 -7.40 -26.80
N LEU A 223 11.12 -7.68 -25.56
CA LEU A 223 10.27 -7.52 -24.38
C LEU A 223 10.24 -6.06 -23.92
N PRO A 224 9.06 -5.47 -23.66
CA PRO A 224 8.96 -4.26 -22.85
C PRO A 224 9.61 -4.47 -21.47
N VAL A 225 10.14 -3.40 -20.89
CA VAL A 225 10.81 -3.45 -19.57
C VAL A 225 10.00 -2.69 -18.53
N LEU A 226 9.67 -3.37 -17.44
CA LEU A 226 9.13 -2.79 -16.21
C LEU A 226 10.28 -2.53 -15.23
N LEU A 227 10.53 -1.27 -14.88
CA LEU A 227 11.41 -0.93 -13.76
C LEU A 227 10.59 -0.80 -12.49
N LEU A 228 10.81 -1.66 -11.50
CA LEU A 228 10.08 -1.66 -10.23
C LEU A 228 11.02 -1.46 -9.05
N LEU A 229 10.95 -0.29 -8.42
CA LEU A 229 11.76 0.05 -7.25
C LEU A 229 11.37 -0.79 -6.02
N ASP A 230 12.25 -0.79 -5.01
CA ASP A 230 12.11 -1.61 -3.81
C ASP A 230 12.12 -3.11 -4.14
N GLY A 231 13.05 -3.49 -5.02
CA GLY A 231 13.13 -4.81 -5.62
C GLY A 231 13.08 -5.92 -4.58
N GLU A 232 13.79 -5.74 -3.47
CA GLU A 232 13.91 -6.70 -2.38
C GLU A 232 12.55 -7.02 -1.72
N HIS A 233 11.58 -6.12 -1.81
CA HIS A 233 10.23 -6.33 -1.28
C HIS A 233 9.35 -7.09 -2.27
N TRP A 234 9.37 -6.70 -3.54
CA TRP A 234 8.57 -7.35 -4.57
C TRP A 234 9.06 -8.76 -4.87
N GLN A 235 10.39 -8.93 -4.88
CA GLN A 235 11.09 -10.16 -5.14
C GLN A 235 12.28 -10.30 -4.17
N PRO A 236 12.43 -11.42 -3.45
CA PRO A 236 11.59 -12.62 -3.47
C PRO A 236 10.37 -12.57 -2.54
N ARG A 237 10.18 -11.49 -1.75
CA ARG A 237 9.28 -11.53 -0.59
C ARG A 237 7.79 -11.58 -0.94
N LEU A 238 7.32 -10.76 -1.89
CA LEU A 238 5.88 -10.72 -2.26
C LEU A 238 5.53 -11.64 -3.43
N GLY A 239 6.51 -12.26 -4.10
CA GLY A 239 6.26 -13.22 -5.18
C GLY A 239 5.84 -12.56 -6.50
N LEU A 240 6.43 -11.42 -6.86
CA LEU A 240 6.11 -10.70 -8.09
C LEU A 240 6.20 -11.57 -9.35
N ALA A 241 7.19 -12.46 -9.46
CA ALA A 241 7.33 -13.32 -10.64
C ALA A 241 6.06 -14.11 -10.92
N ARG A 242 5.42 -14.65 -9.88
CA ARG A 242 4.15 -15.39 -9.98
C ARG A 242 3.02 -14.48 -10.43
N LEU A 243 2.93 -13.26 -9.89
CA LEU A 243 1.95 -12.29 -10.34
C LEU A 243 2.08 -12.04 -11.85
N LEU A 244 3.30 -11.78 -12.32
CA LEU A 244 3.55 -11.48 -13.72
C LEU A 244 3.24 -12.68 -14.61
N ASP A 245 3.65 -13.89 -14.20
CA ASP A 245 3.33 -15.13 -14.93
C ASP A 245 1.81 -15.30 -15.11
N ASN A 246 1.04 -15.15 -14.03
CA ASN A 246 -0.42 -15.27 -14.06
C ASN A 246 -1.07 -14.19 -14.94
N LEU A 247 -0.64 -12.93 -14.82
CA LEU A 247 -1.17 -11.83 -15.62
C LEU A 247 -0.85 -11.96 -17.11
N ILE A 248 0.34 -12.49 -17.45
CA ILE A 248 0.75 -12.76 -18.83
C ILE A 248 -0.05 -13.91 -19.42
N ALA A 249 -0.21 -15.00 -18.66
CA ALA A 249 -1.01 -16.16 -19.09
C ALA A 249 -2.47 -15.79 -19.38
N ASP A 250 -3.05 -14.91 -18.55
CA ASP A 250 -4.42 -14.40 -18.74
C ASP A 250 -4.52 -13.30 -19.82
N GLY A 251 -3.41 -12.89 -20.44
CA GLY A 251 -3.36 -11.84 -21.47
C GLY A 251 -3.70 -10.44 -20.94
N ARG A 252 -3.69 -10.23 -19.62
CA ARG A 252 -3.98 -8.94 -18.97
C ARG A 252 -2.81 -7.96 -19.08
N VAL A 253 -1.60 -8.47 -19.25
CA VAL A 253 -0.41 -7.71 -19.61
C VAL A 253 0.33 -8.43 -20.74
N PRO A 254 1.03 -7.71 -21.65
CA PRO A 254 1.88 -8.38 -22.62
C PRO A 254 3.07 -9.05 -21.90
N PRO A 255 3.70 -10.09 -22.50
CA PRO A 255 4.98 -10.59 -22.04
C PRO A 255 5.98 -9.43 -21.88
N LEU A 256 6.61 -9.33 -20.72
CA LEU A 256 7.53 -8.25 -20.36
C LEU A 256 8.67 -8.78 -19.49
N ALA A 257 9.81 -8.11 -19.51
CA ALA A 257 10.87 -8.29 -18.53
C ALA A 257 10.67 -7.27 -17.39
N ALA A 258 11.04 -7.63 -16.15
CA ALA A 258 11.04 -6.70 -15.03
C ALA A 258 12.41 -6.58 -14.39
N VAL A 259 12.88 -5.35 -14.19
CA VAL A 259 14.14 -5.00 -13.54
C VAL A 259 13.82 -4.38 -12.19
N LEU A 260 14.41 -4.93 -11.13
CA LEU A 260 14.04 -4.63 -9.76
C LEU A 260 15.27 -4.26 -8.94
N PRO A 261 15.67 -2.97 -8.92
CA PRO A 261 16.78 -2.53 -8.09
C PRO A 261 16.42 -2.53 -6.60
N GLU A 262 17.35 -3.00 -5.77
CA GLU A 262 17.26 -2.96 -4.32
C GLU A 262 17.30 -1.51 -3.78
N SER A 263 16.48 -1.24 -2.75
CA SER A 263 16.47 0.05 -2.03
C SER A 263 17.46 0.14 -0.86
N VAL A 264 18.18 -0.95 -0.57
CA VAL A 264 19.19 -1.15 0.48
C VAL A 264 18.60 -1.05 1.89
N ASP A 265 18.36 0.16 2.37
CA ASP A 265 17.79 0.43 3.68
C ASP A 265 16.97 1.72 3.66
N ALA A 266 16.31 2.03 4.79
CA ALA A 266 15.49 3.22 4.91
C ALA A 266 16.27 4.52 4.67
N GLY A 267 17.46 4.64 5.27
CA GLY A 267 18.27 5.87 5.20
C GLY A 267 18.75 6.15 3.79
N THR A 268 19.31 5.14 3.13
CA THR A 268 19.80 5.22 1.75
C THR A 268 18.66 5.47 0.77
N ARG A 269 17.50 4.82 0.96
CA ARG A 269 16.32 5.03 0.12
C ARG A 269 15.83 6.47 0.14
N TRP A 270 15.77 7.09 1.32
CA TRP A 270 15.34 8.49 1.44
C TRP A 270 16.45 9.47 1.00
N GLY A 271 17.72 9.17 1.29
CA GLY A 271 18.85 10.00 0.87
C GLY A 271 19.16 9.98 -0.63
N ALA A 272 18.84 8.88 -1.34
CA ALA A 272 19.03 8.77 -2.79
C ALA A 272 18.08 9.68 -3.61
N VAL A 273 17.05 10.26 -2.97
CA VAL A 273 16.19 11.28 -3.56
C VAL A 273 16.87 12.67 -3.56
N ASP A 274 17.86 12.88 -2.69
CA ASP A 274 18.54 14.16 -2.43
C ASP A 274 19.90 14.29 -3.14
N LEU A 275 20.20 13.49 -4.17
CA LEU A 275 21.49 13.59 -4.84
C LEU A 275 21.70 14.99 -5.45
N PRO A 276 22.78 15.72 -5.07
CA PRO A 276 23.03 17.06 -5.58
C PRO A 276 23.31 17.06 -7.09
N ALA A 277 22.88 18.15 -7.74
CA ALA A 277 23.04 18.38 -9.16
C ALA A 277 24.52 18.48 -9.57
N GLY A 278 25.12 17.35 -9.94
CA GLY A 278 26.51 17.33 -10.38
C GLY A 278 26.85 16.34 -11.49
N VAL A 279 25.95 15.42 -11.85
CA VAL A 279 26.31 14.34 -12.76
C VAL A 279 25.60 14.45 -14.11
N ARG A 280 26.37 14.79 -15.14
CA ARG A 280 25.94 14.76 -16.54
C ARG A 280 25.84 13.32 -17.02
N GLY A 281 24.67 12.71 -16.87
CA GLY A 281 24.27 11.47 -17.52
C GLY A 281 23.62 11.72 -18.89
N LEU A 282 23.90 10.82 -19.85
CA LEU A 282 23.48 10.86 -21.26
C LEU A 282 21.95 10.97 -21.46
N PRO A 283 21.48 11.50 -22.62
CA PRO A 283 20.08 11.85 -22.82
C PRO A 283 19.21 10.62 -23.13
N GLY A 284 18.12 10.46 -22.37
CA GLY A 284 16.87 9.89 -22.87
C GLY A 284 16.38 8.62 -22.20
N THR A 285 15.72 8.73 -21.05
CA THR A 285 14.75 7.74 -20.56
C THR A 285 13.79 8.41 -19.59
N GLY A 286 12.50 8.48 -19.93
CA GLY A 286 11.45 8.81 -18.98
C GLY A 286 11.21 7.59 -18.09
N VAL A 287 11.71 7.64 -16.86
CA VAL A 287 11.47 6.62 -15.83
C VAL A 287 10.16 6.96 -15.13
N ALA A 288 9.16 6.08 -15.25
CA ALA A 288 7.99 6.10 -14.37
C ALA A 288 8.32 5.23 -13.14
N ALA A 289 8.57 5.86 -11.99
CA ALA A 289 8.72 5.19 -10.72
C ALA A 289 7.34 5.00 -10.08
N LEU A 290 6.88 3.76 -9.94
CA LEU A 290 5.78 3.45 -9.03
C LEU A 290 6.36 3.37 -7.61
N GLY A 291 6.38 4.51 -6.93
CA GLY A 291 6.57 4.54 -5.48
C GLY A 291 5.37 3.88 -4.81
N GLY A 292 5.61 2.92 -3.91
CA GLY A 292 4.57 2.20 -3.16
C GLY A 292 3.75 3.11 -2.24
N GLY A 293 2.85 3.89 -2.82
CA GLY A 293 1.77 4.59 -2.16
C GLY A 293 0.45 4.07 -2.73
N CYS A 294 -0.21 3.15 -2.03
CA CYS A 294 -1.58 2.78 -2.39
C CYS A 294 -2.48 4.01 -2.19
N ALA A 295 -3.01 4.53 -3.30
CA ALA A 295 -4.05 5.54 -3.28
C ALA A 295 -5.35 4.92 -2.75
N ALA A 296 -5.80 5.34 -1.57
CA ALA A 296 -7.16 5.06 -1.11
C ALA A 296 -8.11 6.01 -1.86
N ALA A 297 -8.89 5.46 -2.79
CA ALA A 297 -9.95 6.20 -3.46
C ALA A 297 -11.17 6.32 -2.52
N HIS A 298 -11.23 7.38 -1.71
CA HIS A 298 -12.46 7.75 -1.02
C HIS A 298 -13.29 8.72 -1.90
N ARG A 299 -14.46 8.26 -2.36
CA ARG A 299 -15.52 9.16 -2.82
C ARG A 299 -16.28 9.67 -1.59
N GLY A 300 -16.09 10.94 -1.24
CA GLY A 300 -16.97 11.64 -0.29
C GLY A 300 -18.26 12.12 -0.98
N PRO A 301 -19.40 12.19 -0.26
CA PRO A 301 -20.63 12.80 -0.77
C PRO A 301 -20.49 14.33 -0.78
N GLY A 302 -21.00 14.97 -1.83
CA GLY A 302 -20.92 16.41 -2.02
C GLY A 302 -21.60 17.20 -0.90
N ALA A 303 -20.89 18.16 -0.33
CA ALA A 303 -21.45 19.16 0.57
C ALA A 303 -21.62 20.49 -0.17
N HIS A 304 -22.86 20.95 -0.19
CA HIS A 304 -23.30 22.22 -0.74
C HIS A 304 -22.59 23.42 -0.10
N GLY A 305 -21.89 24.21 -0.92
CA GLY A 305 -21.42 25.53 -0.53
C GLY A 305 -22.59 26.51 -0.35
N ARG A 306 -22.85 26.90 0.90
CA ARG A 306 -23.66 28.08 1.23
C ARG A 306 -22.89 29.33 0.79
N ARG A 307 -23.29 29.96 -0.31
CA ARG A 307 -22.87 31.33 -0.67
C ARG A 307 -23.81 32.33 -0.01
N ARG A 308 -23.24 33.28 0.74
CA ARG A 308 -23.90 34.52 1.16
C ARG A 308 -24.23 35.36 -0.08
N ALA A 309 -25.39 35.99 -0.05
CA ALA A 309 -25.95 36.87 -1.06
C ALA A 309 -25.40 38.30 -0.94
N GLU A 310 -25.31 39.00 -2.08
CA GLU A 310 -25.80 40.37 -2.25
C GLU A 310 -26.01 40.70 -3.76
N PRO A 311 -26.88 41.67 -4.12
CA PRO A 311 -27.61 41.67 -5.39
C PRO A 311 -27.16 42.76 -6.38
N ARG A 312 -27.39 42.54 -7.68
CA ARG A 312 -27.81 43.57 -8.68
C ARG A 312 -28.24 42.92 -10.02
N ARG A 313 -29.24 43.54 -10.64
CA ARG A 313 -30.18 43.06 -11.69
C ARG A 313 -29.61 43.10 -13.14
N PRO A 314 -30.44 42.97 -14.20
CA PRO A 314 -30.88 41.73 -14.87
C PRO A 314 -30.45 41.68 -16.36
N HIS A 315 -30.57 40.54 -17.06
CA HIS A 315 -31.20 40.50 -18.39
C HIS A 315 -31.23 39.09 -19.01
N ARG A 316 -32.40 38.82 -19.61
CA ARG A 316 -32.75 37.89 -20.69
C ARG A 316 -32.67 36.37 -20.48
N ARG A 317 -33.90 35.83 -20.37
CA ARG A 317 -34.32 34.45 -20.61
C ARG A 317 -33.78 33.86 -21.91
N LEU A 318 -33.28 32.64 -21.84
CA LEU A 318 -33.55 31.61 -22.85
C LEU A 318 -33.78 30.27 -22.13
N ARG A 319 -35.02 29.78 -22.23
CA ARG A 319 -35.39 28.44 -21.80
C ARG A 319 -34.91 27.44 -22.86
N ARG A 320 -34.06 26.49 -22.48
CA ARG A 320 -34.02 25.17 -23.11
C ARG A 320 -34.10 24.13 -22.00
N ARG A 321 -35.22 23.39 -21.97
CA ARG A 321 -35.32 22.10 -21.28
C ARG A 321 -34.42 21.12 -22.03
N ALA A 322 -33.48 20.50 -21.35
CA ALA A 322 -32.83 19.28 -21.79
C ALA A 322 -32.78 18.33 -20.59
N GLN A 323 -33.39 17.16 -20.76
CA GLN A 323 -33.44 16.06 -19.80
C GLN A 323 -32.02 15.56 -19.49
N PRO A 324 -31.67 15.20 -18.25
CA PRO A 324 -30.40 14.54 -17.98
C PRO A 324 -30.48 13.07 -18.44
N ALA A 325 -29.72 12.75 -19.48
CA ALA A 325 -29.38 11.38 -19.86
C ALA A 325 -28.51 10.73 -18.76
N PRO A 326 -28.60 9.39 -18.56
CA PRO A 326 -27.82 8.71 -17.54
C PRO A 326 -26.34 8.68 -17.89
N LEU A 327 -25.50 9.32 -17.05
CA LEU A 327 -24.05 9.21 -17.10
C LEU A 327 -23.63 7.78 -16.70
N ARG A 328 -23.47 6.91 -17.70
CA ARG A 328 -22.70 5.67 -17.56
C ARG A 328 -21.23 6.04 -17.31
N GLN A 329 -20.77 5.98 -16.06
CA GLN A 329 -19.34 6.03 -15.76
C GLN A 329 -18.74 4.63 -15.91
N ARG A 330 -17.98 4.44 -16.98
CA ARG A 330 -17.04 3.33 -17.13
C ARG A 330 -15.95 3.45 -16.07
N ALA A 331 -15.72 2.39 -15.30
CA ALA A 331 -14.49 2.23 -14.54
C ALA A 331 -13.31 2.20 -15.53
N GLY A 332 -12.43 3.19 -15.46
CA GLY A 332 -11.19 3.22 -16.25
C GLY A 332 -10.12 2.34 -15.60
N PRO A 333 -9.24 1.69 -16.38
CA PRO A 333 -8.19 0.83 -15.85
C PRO A 333 -7.12 1.65 -15.14
N VAL A 334 -6.55 1.09 -14.07
CA VAL A 334 -5.30 1.58 -13.45
C VAL A 334 -4.19 1.42 -14.48
N GLY A 335 -3.65 2.53 -14.99
CA GLY A 335 -2.68 2.53 -16.07
C GLY A 335 -1.28 2.09 -15.60
N LEU A 336 -0.83 0.93 -16.09
CA LEU A 336 0.58 0.54 -16.10
C LEU A 336 1.28 1.33 -17.23
N VAL A 337 2.26 2.17 -16.91
CA VAL A 337 3.06 2.86 -17.93
C VAL A 337 4.18 1.92 -18.38
N LEU A 338 3.93 1.20 -19.48
CA LEU A 338 4.93 0.41 -20.20
C LEU A 338 5.82 1.34 -21.04
N VAL A 339 7.11 1.37 -20.74
CA VAL A 339 8.09 2.02 -21.61
C VAL A 339 8.57 0.98 -22.63
N ALA A 340 8.03 1.04 -23.84
CA ALA A 340 8.49 0.23 -24.96
C ALA A 340 9.58 0.97 -25.75
N GLN A 341 10.77 0.38 -25.89
CA GLN A 341 11.74 0.82 -26.90
C GLN A 341 11.53 0.03 -28.19
N ARG A 342 11.46 0.73 -29.33
CA ARG A 342 11.66 0.11 -30.66
C ARG A 342 13.13 0.17 -31.02
N PRO A 343 13.77 -0.91 -31.50
CA PRO A 343 15.08 -0.79 -32.13
C PRO A 343 14.92 -0.03 -33.45
N ARG A 344 15.66 1.08 -33.62
CA ARG A 344 15.82 1.74 -34.91
C ARG A 344 16.75 0.88 -35.77
N GLY A 345 16.16 0.11 -36.68
CA GLY A 345 16.89 -0.45 -37.82
C GLY A 345 17.09 0.58 -38.91
N GLY A 346 18.28 0.57 -39.52
CA GLY A 346 18.60 1.25 -40.78
C GLY A 346 20.03 1.79 -40.79
N VAL A 347 20.82 1.71 -41.86
CA VAL A 347 20.73 1.13 -43.20
C VAL A 347 22.19 0.91 -43.63
N ALA A 348 22.51 -0.22 -44.26
CA ALA A 348 23.83 -0.45 -44.84
C ALA A 348 24.02 0.40 -46.10
N ASP A 349 25.03 1.29 -46.09
CA ASP A 349 25.42 2.09 -47.26
C ASP A 349 26.25 1.23 -48.22
N ARG A 350 25.64 0.78 -49.33
CA ARG A 350 26.35 0.22 -50.48
C ARG A 350 26.76 1.37 -51.40
N ARG A 351 28.01 1.81 -51.31
CA ARG A 351 28.63 2.64 -52.35
C ARG A 351 28.98 1.80 -53.57
N THR A 352 28.17 1.92 -54.62
CA THR A 352 28.58 1.66 -56.00
C THR A 352 29.11 2.95 -56.61
N GLY A 353 30.38 2.95 -57.03
CA GLY A 353 30.97 4.01 -57.84
C GLY A 353 31.98 3.41 -58.82
N ARG A 354 31.52 3.13 -60.04
CA ARG A 354 32.36 3.01 -61.24
C ARG A 354 32.34 4.36 -61.95
N ARG A 355 33.51 4.97 -62.09
CA ARG A 355 34.04 5.47 -63.36
C ARG A 355 35.53 5.66 -63.22
#